data_AF-A0A960ZBM6-F1
#
_entry.id   AF-A0A960ZBM6-F1
#
_cell.length_a   1.000
_cell.length_b   1.000
_cell.length_c   1.000
_cell.angle_alpha   90.00
_cell.angle_beta   90.00
_cell.angle_gamma   90.00
#
_symmetry.space_group_name_H-M   'P 1'
#
loop_
_entity.id
_entity.type
_entity.pdbx_description
1 polymer ?
#
loop_
_entity_poly.entity_id
_entity_poly.type
_entity_poly.pdbx_seq_one_letter_code
_entity_poly.pdbx_strand_id
1 'polypeptide(L)'
;MEILIETKDLPNHELKRKLENYLHSKYQFKEGAIIFLLTKEKATKGIDPNFLNVLLPITGTAVGFIIKGLLDILKEREKGKIILKGEFGTIEIPVNTSEDELNRYVQILERMKNPKITLL
;
A
#
# COMPACT_ATOMS: atom_id res chain seq x y z
N MET A 1 -7.70 -4.37 9.62
CA MET A 1 -8.13 -4.02 8.25
C MET A 1 -7.30 -4.81 7.26
N GLU A 2 -7.89 -5.29 6.18
CA GLU A 2 -7.20 -5.97 5.08
C GLU A 2 -7.07 -4.99 3.91
N ILE A 3 -5.85 -4.79 3.38
CA ILE A 3 -5.58 -3.99 2.19
C ILE A 3 -4.97 -4.89 1.12
N LEU A 4 -5.60 -4.94 -0.05
CA LEU A 4 -5.05 -5.65 -1.19
C LEU A 4 -4.23 -4.69 -2.05
N ILE A 5 -2.92 -4.88 -2.15
CA ILE A 5 -2.04 -4.11 -3.04
C ILE A 5 -1.79 -4.92 -4.31
N GLU A 6 -2.07 -4.33 -5.46
CA GLU A 6 -1.87 -4.88 -6.79
C GLU A 6 -0.75 -4.11 -7.48
N THR A 7 0.15 -4.78 -8.18
CA THR A 7 1.19 -4.12 -8.98
C THR A 7 1.46 -4.86 -10.28
N LYS A 8 1.76 -4.10 -11.35
CA LYS A 8 2.08 -4.65 -12.67
C LYS A 8 3.58 -4.74 -12.91
N ASP A 9 4.32 -3.71 -12.50
CA ASP A 9 5.73 -3.53 -12.88
C ASP A 9 6.72 -3.79 -11.73
N LEU A 10 6.22 -4.19 -10.56
CA LEU A 10 7.05 -4.51 -9.39
C LEU A 10 6.77 -5.94 -8.92
N PRO A 11 7.77 -6.81 -8.84
CA PRO A 11 7.59 -8.16 -8.30
C PRO A 11 7.12 -8.12 -6.84
N ASN A 12 6.22 -9.03 -6.47
CA ASN A 12 5.64 -9.13 -5.11
C ASN A 12 6.71 -9.23 -4.01
N HIS A 13 7.78 -10.00 -4.23
CA HIS A 13 8.86 -10.17 -3.25
C HIS A 13 9.67 -8.87 -3.07
N GLU A 14 9.89 -8.11 -4.14
CA GLU A 14 10.61 -6.84 -4.09
C GLU A 14 9.77 -5.77 -3.40
N LEU A 15 8.48 -5.69 -3.76
CA LEU A 15 7.51 -4.80 -3.10
C LEU A 15 7.43 -5.08 -1.61
N LYS A 16 7.24 -6.36 -1.24
CA LYS A 16 7.19 -6.79 0.16
C LYS A 16 8.46 -6.36 0.89
N ARG A 17 9.65 -6.70 0.38
CA ARG A 17 10.93 -6.35 1.01
C ARG A 17 11.11 -4.84 1.18
N LYS A 18 10.81 -4.04 0.16
CA LYS A 18 10.93 -2.57 0.23
C LYS A 18 9.97 -1.99 1.27
N LEU A 19 8.73 -2.47 1.30
CA LEU A 19 7.72 -2.02 2.26
C LEU A 19 8.06 -2.45 3.69
N GLU A 20 8.56 -3.67 3.91
CA GLU A 20 9.06 -4.14 5.22
C GLU A 20 10.20 -3.27 5.72
N ASN A 21 11.18 -2.98 4.86
CA ASN A 21 12.30 -2.12 5.21
C ASN A 21 11.84 -0.70 5.57
N TYR A 22 10.92 -0.15 4.79
CA TYR A 22 10.35 1.16 5.06
C TYR A 22 9.66 1.20 6.41
N LEU A 23 8.75 0.24 6.64
CA LEU A 23 7.99 0.12 7.88
C LEU A 23 8.93 -0.12 9.07
N HIS A 24 9.94 -0.98 9.00
CA HIS A 24 10.91 -1.13 10.08
C HIS A 24 11.71 0.15 10.37
N SER A 25 12.07 0.92 9.34
CA SER A 25 12.88 2.13 9.51
C SER A 25 12.11 3.32 10.10
N LYS A 26 10.80 3.41 9.82
CA LYS A 26 9.94 4.52 10.23
C LYS A 26 9.01 4.17 11.39
N TYR A 27 8.69 2.89 11.52
CA TYR A 27 7.84 2.29 12.53
C TYR A 27 8.73 1.40 13.41
N GLN A 28 9.35 2.00 14.44
CA GLN A 28 9.65 1.19 15.62
C GLN A 28 8.29 0.78 16.16
N PHE A 29 7.86 -0.44 15.87
CA PHE A 29 6.65 -1.00 16.46
C PHE A 29 6.77 -0.87 17.98
N LYS A 30 6.17 0.19 18.54
CA LYS A 30 5.88 0.24 19.97
C LYS A 30 4.94 -0.95 20.19
N GLU A 31 5.50 -1.97 20.81
CA GLU A 31 4.93 -3.25 21.25
C GLU A 31 3.44 -3.44 20.90
N GLY A 32 3.15 -4.35 19.95
CA GLY A 32 1.81 -4.97 19.81
C GLY A 32 1.12 -4.85 18.46
N ALA A 33 1.56 -3.96 17.57
CA ALA A 33 1.08 -3.93 16.19
C ALA A 33 1.93 -4.88 15.33
N ILE A 34 1.29 -5.82 14.60
CA ILE A 34 1.99 -6.67 13.61
C ILE A 34 1.34 -6.40 12.27
N ILE A 35 2.13 -5.92 11.30
CA ILE A 35 1.69 -5.80 9.91
C ILE A 35 2.06 -7.10 9.21
N PHE A 36 1.06 -7.86 8.76
CA PHE A 36 1.32 -9.07 7.99
C PHE A 36 1.27 -8.75 6.50
N LEU A 37 2.40 -8.94 5.83
CA LEU A 37 2.52 -8.84 4.37
C LEU A 37 2.50 -10.26 3.77
N LEU A 38 1.31 -10.65 3.33
CA LEU A 38 1.02 -11.95 2.77
C LEU A 38 1.01 -11.84 1.25
N THR A 39 1.99 -12.43 0.57
CA THR A 39 1.97 -12.56 -0.89
C THR A 39 0.98 -13.65 -1.26
N LYS A 40 -0.02 -13.31 -2.08
CA LYS A 40 -0.90 -14.32 -2.68
C LYS A 40 -0.43 -14.54 -4.12
N GLU A 41 0.37 -15.58 -4.34
CA GLU A 41 0.68 -16.01 -5.70
C GLU A 41 -0.57 -16.67 -6.27
N LYS A 42 -1.19 -16.04 -7.27
CA LYS A 42 -2.17 -16.74 -8.09
C LYS A 42 -1.40 -17.67 -9.02
N ALA A 43 -1.62 -18.97 -8.86
CA ALA A 43 -1.18 -19.98 -9.81
C ALA A 43 -2.05 -19.91 -11.07
N THR A 44 -1.87 -18.90 -11.92
CA THR A 44 -2.51 -18.84 -13.23
C THR A 44 -1.54 -18.30 -14.29
N LYS A 45 -1.33 -19.10 -15.34
CA LYS A 45 -0.49 -18.80 -16.49
C LYS A 45 -0.98 -17.54 -17.20
N GLY A 46 -0.11 -16.53 -17.32
CA GLY A 46 -0.23 -15.43 -18.27
C GLY A 46 -0.59 -14.08 -17.65
N ILE A 47 0.44 -13.29 -17.34
CA ILE A 47 0.37 -11.83 -17.11
C ILE A 47 -0.72 -11.41 -16.10
N ASP A 48 -0.77 -12.09 -14.95
CA ASP A 48 -1.62 -11.66 -13.84
C ASP A 48 -0.86 -10.65 -12.97
N PRO A 49 -1.53 -9.59 -12.50
CA PRO A 49 -0.91 -8.60 -11.62
C PRO A 49 -0.53 -9.24 -10.28
N ASN A 50 0.59 -8.78 -9.74
CA ASN A 50 1.16 -9.26 -8.47
C ASN A 50 0.33 -8.70 -7.30
N PHE A 51 -0.19 -9.58 -6.45
CA PHE A 51 -0.99 -9.19 -5.27
C PHE A 51 -0.22 -9.38 -3.96
N LEU A 52 -0.10 -8.30 -3.19
CA LEU A 52 0.37 -8.27 -1.81
C LEU A 52 -0.80 -7.92 -0.90
N ASN A 53 -1.16 -8.84 -0.01
CA ASN A 53 -2.19 -8.61 0.97
C ASN A 53 -1.58 -8.09 2.27
N VAL A 54 -2.16 -7.04 2.84
CA VAL A 54 -1.64 -6.36 4.03
C VAL A 54 -2.68 -6.35 5.12
N LEU A 55 -2.40 -7.05 6.23
CA LEU A 55 -3.24 -7.03 7.42
C LEU A 55 -2.69 -6.02 8.40
N LEU A 56 -3.52 -5.03 8.71
CA LEU A 56 -3.19 -3.91 9.59
C LEU A 56 -3.98 -3.96 10.89
N PRO A 57 -3.34 -3.68 12.04
CA PRO A 57 -4.08 -3.22 13.22
C PRO A 57 -4.80 -1.91 12.87
N ILE A 58 -6.00 -1.70 13.42
CA ILE A 58 -6.97 -0.67 13.01
C ILE A 58 -6.50 0.76 13.39
N THR A 59 -5.21 0.98 13.65
CA THR A 59 -4.68 2.30 13.96
C THR A 59 -4.41 3.03 12.66
N GLY A 60 -5.05 4.19 12.48
CA GLY A 60 -4.96 5.02 11.28
C GLY A 60 -3.53 5.33 10.82
N THR A 61 -2.64 5.45 11.80
CA THR A 61 -1.21 5.60 11.61
C THR A 61 -0.62 4.53 10.68
N ALA A 62 -0.96 3.25 10.82
CA ALA A 62 -0.38 2.17 10.00
C ALA A 62 -0.76 2.27 8.50
N VAL A 63 -1.95 2.79 8.21
CA VAL A 63 -2.44 3.02 6.83
C VAL A 63 -1.62 4.11 6.15
N GLY A 64 -1.37 5.21 6.85
CA GLY A 64 -0.56 6.32 6.35
C GLY A 64 0.86 5.90 5.99
N PHE A 65 1.50 5.08 6.82
CA PHE A 65 2.85 4.59 6.54
C PHE A 65 2.91 3.65 5.34
N ILE A 66 1.87 2.84 5.09
CA ILE A 66 1.82 2.02 3.88
C ILE A 66 1.74 2.90 2.64
N ILE A 67 0.81 3.85 2.60
CA ILE A 67 0.64 4.69 1.40
C ILE A 67 1.88 5.54 1.17
N LYS A 68 2.48 6.09 2.24
CA LYS A 68 3.74 6.83 2.16
C LYS A 68 4.88 5.95 1.65
N GLY A 69 5.02 4.74 2.19
CA GLY A 69 6.03 3.77 1.72
C GLY A 69 5.83 3.39 0.26
N LEU A 70 4.59 3.17 -0.17
CA LEU A 70 4.26 2.91 -1.57
C LEU A 70 4.58 4.10 -2.48
N LEU A 71 4.28 5.33 -2.05
CA LEU A 71 4.63 6.55 -2.79
C LEU A 71 6.15 6.72 -2.88
N ASP A 72 6.89 6.47 -1.80
CA ASP A 72 8.36 6.56 -1.80
C ASP A 72 8.98 5.51 -2.75
N ILE A 73 8.42 4.29 -2.79
CA ILE A 73 8.82 3.26 -3.75
C ILE A 73 8.53 3.70 -5.20
N LEU A 74 7.40 4.36 -5.47
CA LEU A 74 7.08 4.90 -6.79
C LEU A 74 7.98 6.10 -7.16
N LYS A 75 8.33 6.95 -6.19
CA LYS A 75 9.25 8.08 -6.39
C LYS A 75 10.64 7.62 -6.83
N GLU A 76 11.16 6.53 -6.26
CA GLU A 76 12.42 5.92 -6.69
C GLU A 76 12.41 5.49 -8.17
N ARG A 77 11.22 5.26 -8.74
CA ARG A 77 11.03 4.88 -10.14
C ARG A 77 10.66 6.06 -11.05
N GLU A 78 10.61 7.28 -10.50
CA GLU A 78 10.29 8.56 -11.15
C GLU A 78 8.95 8.61 -11.91
N LYS A 79 8.12 7.57 -11.82
CA LYS A 79 6.86 7.44 -12.53
C LYS A 79 5.87 6.61 -11.72
N GLY A 80 4.60 6.96 -11.84
CA GLY A 80 3.49 6.14 -11.38
C GLY A 80 2.44 6.90 -10.58
N LYS A 81 1.40 6.16 -10.20
CA LYS A 81 0.33 6.61 -9.30
C LYS A 81 -0.19 5.44 -8.49
N ILE A 82 -0.71 5.75 -7.31
CA ILE A 82 -1.48 4.81 -6.52
C ILE A 82 -2.95 4.99 -6.87
N ILE A 83 -3.60 3.94 -7.35
CA ILE A 83 -5.05 3.92 -7.51
C ILE A 83 -5.65 3.21 -6.30
N LEU A 84 -6.40 3.94 -5.49
CA LEU A 84 -7.21 3.40 -4.41
C LEU A 84 -8.60 3.09 -4.95
N LYS A 85 -9.10 1.89 -4.71
CA LYS A 85 -10.46 1.45 -5.01
C LYS A 85 -11.11 1.00 -3.73
N GLY A 86 -12.24 1.61 -3.39
CA GLY A 86 -13.04 1.22 -2.25
C GLY A 86 -14.52 1.52 -2.47
N GLU A 87 -15.29 1.44 -1.40
CA GLU A 87 -16.76 1.62 -1.44
C GLU A 87 -17.16 3.04 -1.90
N PHE A 88 -16.29 4.04 -1.68
CA PHE A 88 -16.51 5.43 -2.11
C PHE A 88 -16.06 5.73 -3.55
N GLY A 89 -15.63 4.71 -4.30
CA GLY A 89 -15.17 4.85 -5.67
C GLY A 89 -13.65 4.70 -5.83
N THR A 90 -13.12 5.28 -6.91
CA THR A 90 -11.72 5.20 -7.27
C THR A 90 -11.04 6.55 -7.06
N ILE A 91 -9.91 6.55 -6.36
CA ILE A 91 -9.10 7.74 -6.08
C ILE A 91 -7.70 7.51 -6.65
N GLU A 92 -7.21 8.48 -7.40
CA GLU A 92 -5.84 8.44 -7.93
C GLU A 92 -4.95 9.36 -7.10
N ILE A 93 -3.88 8.80 -6.54
CA ILE A 93 -2.86 9.52 -5.79
C ILE A 93 -1.60 9.58 -6.65
N PRO A 94 -1.26 10.74 -7.22
CA PRO A 94 -0.06 10.87 -8.03
C PRO A 94 1.20 10.80 -7.15
N VAL A 95 2.33 10.35 -7.74
CA VAL A 95 3.60 10.18 -7.02
C VAL A 95 4.15 11.46 -6.36
N ASN A 96 3.76 12.63 -6.88
CA ASN A 96 4.14 13.96 -6.38
C ASN A 96 3.16 14.54 -5.35
N THR A 97 2.25 13.72 -4.82
CA THR A 97 1.30 14.14 -3.77
C THR A 97 2.01 14.74 -2.57
N SER A 98 1.52 15.88 -2.10
CA SER A 98 2.03 16.57 -0.91
C SER A 98 1.67 15.83 0.39
N GLU A 99 2.37 16.10 1.48
CA GLU A 99 2.09 15.45 2.77
C GLU A 99 0.69 15.81 3.31
N ASP A 100 0.21 17.03 3.05
CA ASP A 100 -1.13 17.46 3.44
C ASP A 100 -2.23 16.73 2.67
N GLU A 101 -2.05 16.51 1.36
CA GLU A 101 -2.98 15.73 0.55
C GLU A 101 -2.96 14.25 0.93
N LEU A 102 -1.77 13.71 1.22
CA LEU A 102 -1.62 12.33 1.70
C LEU A 102 -2.47 12.09 2.95
N ASN A 103 -2.44 13.00 3.93
CA ASN A 103 -3.24 12.88 5.15
C ASN A 103 -4.74 12.83 4.86
N ARG A 104 -5.22 13.55 3.83
CA ARG A 104 -6.63 13.47 3.41
C ARG A 104 -6.97 12.09 2.85
N TYR A 105 -6.10 11.52 2.03
CA TYR A 105 -6.30 10.18 1.48
C TYR A 105 -6.28 9.09 2.56
N VAL A 106 -5.39 9.22 3.55
CA VAL A 106 -5.33 8.31 4.71
C VAL A 106 -6.65 8.30 5.47
N GLN A 107 -7.21 9.47 5.77
CA GLN A 107 -8.51 9.58 6.43
C GLN A 107 -9.65 8.94 5.63
N ILE A 108 -9.57 8.99 4.29
CA ILE A 108 -10.55 8.34 3.41
C ILE A 108 -10.41 6.82 3.49
N LEU A 109 -9.19 6.28 3.41
CA LEU A 109 -8.95 4.84 3.50
C LEU A 109 -9.34 4.24 4.85
N GLU A 110 -9.10 4.94 5.95
CA GLU A 110 -9.48 4.48 7.29
C GLU A 110 -10.98 4.24 7.43
N ARG A 111 -11.79 4.94 6.62
CA ARG A 111 -13.24 4.80 6.57
C ARG A 111 -13.71 3.72 5.58
N MET A 112 -12.82 3.20 4.74
CA MET A 112 -13.16 2.18 3.75
C MET A 112 -13.11 0.78 4.38
N LYS A 113 -14.14 -0.03 4.09
CA LYS A 113 -14.09 -1.45 4.38
C LYS A 113 -13.31 -2.16 3.27
N ASN A 114 -12.18 -2.80 3.62
CA ASN A 114 -11.34 -3.61 2.73
C ASN A 114 -10.85 -2.87 1.46
N PRO A 115 -10.08 -1.78 1.59
CA PRO A 115 -9.60 -1.03 0.43
C PRO A 115 -8.65 -1.85 -0.45
N LYS A 116 -8.75 -1.63 -1.77
CA LYS A 116 -7.81 -2.17 -2.76
C LYS A 116 -6.93 -1.05 -3.29
N ILE A 117 -5.62 -1.29 -3.31
CA ILE A 117 -4.60 -0.38 -3.81
C ILE A 117 -4.02 -0.99 -5.09
N THR A 118 -3.85 -0.21 -6.14
CA THR A 118 -3.17 -0.62 -7.36
C THR A 118 -2.02 0.36 -7.65
N LEU A 119 -0.82 -0.16 -7.84
CA LEU A 119 0.35 0.59 -8.27
C LEU A 119 0.44 0.52 -9.79
N LEU A 120 0.39 1.69 -10.43
CA LEU A 120 0.59 1.89 -11.87
C LEU A 120 1.76 2.83 -12.13
#